data_AF-A0A1C7MP73-F1
#
_entry.id   AF-A0A1C7MP73-F1
#
_cell.length_a   1.000
_cell.length_b   1.000
_cell.length_c   1.000
_cell.angle_alpha   90.00
_cell.angle_beta   90.00
_cell.angle_gamma   90.00
#
_symmetry.space_group_name_H-M   'P 1'
#
loop_
_entity.id
_entity.type
_entity.pdbx_description
1 polymer ?
#
loop_
_entity_poly.entity_id
_entity_poly.type
_entity_poly.pdbx_seq_one_letter_code
_entity_poly.pdbx_strand_id
1 'polypeptide(L)'
;MERFDSISDQIITWANRSEKEKDGQTLIQVIRLVFEKATDEATWSEMYARLCHKMMEQISANVQDDGIKNSEGKPIAGGQLFHKYLLNRCQEDFERGWVAKEATVVAAALRTRRQRLLLRSSGTSATLTIGNQTPQMQILNAPCLTGLWG
;
A
#
# COMPACT_ATOMS: atom_id res chain seq x y z
N MET A 1 -23.73 -5.04 7.62
CA MET A 1 -23.58 -3.72 6.99
C MET A 1 -24.47 -2.63 7.59
N GLU A 2 -25.42 -2.94 8.49
CA GLU A 2 -26.43 -1.98 8.99
C GLU A 2 -25.87 -0.69 9.63
N ARG A 3 -24.62 -0.69 10.11
CA ARG A 3 -23.99 0.51 10.69
C ARG A 3 -23.06 1.25 9.74
N PHE A 4 -22.90 0.77 8.51
CA PHE A 4 -21.95 1.34 7.55
C PHE A 4 -22.25 2.82 7.28
N ASP A 5 -23.50 3.16 6.99
CA ASP A 5 -23.86 4.53 6.65
C ASP A 5 -23.57 5.49 7.81
N SER A 6 -24.01 5.17 9.02
CA SER A 6 -23.76 6.00 10.20
C SER A 6 -22.27 6.16 10.53
N ILE A 7 -21.46 5.09 10.41
CA ILE A 7 -20.03 5.14 10.71
C ILE A 7 -19.29 5.92 9.62
N SER A 8 -19.61 5.66 8.35
CA SER A 8 -18.99 6.37 7.23
C SER A 8 -19.34 7.86 7.25
N ASP A 9 -20.57 8.23 7.59
CA ASP A 9 -20.97 9.64 7.76
C ASP A 9 -20.18 10.32 8.89
N GLN A 10 -19.92 9.62 9.99
CA GLN A 10 -19.08 10.13 11.07
C GLN A 10 -17.63 10.33 10.61
N ILE A 11 -17.05 9.37 9.88
CA ILE A 11 -15.69 9.47 9.32
C ILE A 11 -15.58 10.68 8.38
N ILE A 12 -16.55 10.87 7.50
CA ILE A 12 -16.61 12.00 6.56
C ILE A 12 -16.75 13.32 7.32
N THR A 13 -17.62 13.36 8.33
CA THR A 13 -17.79 14.54 9.19
C THR A 13 -16.49 14.92 9.89
N TRP A 14 -15.73 13.93 10.36
CA TRP A 14 -14.41 14.17 10.94
C TRP A 14 -13.40 14.68 9.92
N ALA A 15 -13.36 14.06 8.73
CA ALA A 15 -12.48 14.49 7.65
C ALA A 15 -12.78 15.94 7.19
N ASN A 16 -14.06 16.33 7.14
CA ASN A 16 -14.49 17.69 6.77
C ASN A 16 -14.13 18.76 7.83
N ARG A 17 -13.65 18.40 9.03
CA ARG A 17 -13.09 19.40 9.97
C ARG A 17 -11.83 20.06 9.43
N SER A 18 -11.17 19.40 8.48
CA SER A 18 -9.98 19.90 7.80
C SER A 18 -10.23 21.14 6.92
N GLU A 19 -11.48 21.55 6.70
CA GLU A 19 -11.83 22.83 6.06
C GLU A 19 -11.19 24.06 6.73
N LYS A 20 -10.93 23.98 8.04
CA LYS A 20 -10.33 25.07 8.82
C LYS A 20 -8.80 24.98 8.87
N GLU A 21 -8.22 23.95 8.29
CA GLU A 21 -6.78 23.70 8.22
C GLU A 21 -6.24 24.17 6.87
N LYS A 22 -4.94 24.47 6.81
CA LYS A 22 -4.27 24.86 5.57
C LYS A 22 -3.49 23.73 4.91
N ASP A 23 -3.17 22.72 5.71
CA ASP A 23 -2.27 21.61 5.40
C ASP A 23 -3.00 20.26 5.38
N GLY A 24 -4.33 20.26 5.53
CA GLY A 24 -5.14 19.04 5.36
C GLY A 24 -4.86 17.94 6.40
N GLN A 25 -4.21 18.23 7.53
CA GLN A 25 -3.68 17.22 8.46
C GLN A 25 -4.74 16.24 8.95
N THR A 26 -5.92 16.74 9.32
CA THR A 26 -7.01 15.88 9.77
C THR A 26 -7.44 14.90 8.68
N LEU A 27 -7.53 15.34 7.42
CA LEU A 27 -7.83 14.47 6.29
C LEU A 27 -6.76 13.39 6.11
N ILE A 28 -5.47 13.76 6.18
CA ILE A 28 -4.34 12.83 6.08
C ILE A 28 -4.42 11.74 7.17
N GLN A 29 -4.71 12.14 8.41
CA GLN A 29 -4.80 11.19 9.53
C GLN A 29 -5.96 10.22 9.35
N VAL A 30 -7.13 10.70 8.91
CA VAL A 30 -8.28 9.83 8.63
C VAL A 30 -7.94 8.82 7.54
N ILE A 31 -7.32 9.25 6.43
CA ILE A 31 -6.90 8.36 5.34
C ILE A 31 -5.92 7.30 5.84
N ARG A 32 -4.92 7.69 6.65
CA ARG A 32 -3.94 6.75 7.22
C ARG A 32 -4.61 5.64 8.04
N LEU A 33 -5.52 6.02 8.95
CA LEU A 33 -6.22 5.08 9.81
C LEU A 33 -7.13 4.14 9.03
N VAL A 34 -7.89 4.67 8.06
CA VAL A 34 -8.76 3.85 7.21
C VAL A 34 -7.93 2.86 6.39
N PHE A 35 -6.82 3.31 5.81
CA PHE A 35 -5.95 2.46 5.00
C PHE A 35 -5.31 1.34 5.82
N GLU A 36 -4.78 1.65 7.01
CA GLU A 36 -4.18 0.67 7.92
C GLU A 36 -5.18 -0.43 8.27
N LYS A 37 -6.42 -0.05 8.60
CA LYS A 37 -7.50 -1.02 8.87
C LYS A 37 -7.89 -1.84 7.64
N ALA A 38 -7.96 -1.22 6.47
CA ALA A 38 -8.23 -1.93 5.23
C ALA A 38 -7.14 -2.96 4.89
N THR A 39 -5.87 -2.67 5.20
CA THR A 39 -4.76 -3.61 5.00
C THR A 39 -4.71 -4.74 6.02
N ASP A 40 -5.08 -4.48 7.27
CA ASP A 40 -5.14 -5.49 8.33
C ASP A 40 -6.32 -6.46 8.11
N GLU A 41 -7.42 -5.95 7.57
CA GLU A 41 -8.70 -6.64 7.52
C GLU A 41 -9.17 -6.93 6.08
N ALA A 42 -8.34 -7.64 5.32
CA ALA A 42 -8.57 -7.91 3.90
C ALA A 42 -9.94 -8.55 3.59
N THR A 43 -10.54 -9.29 4.53
CA THR A 43 -11.89 -9.87 4.41
C THR A 43 -12.99 -8.82 4.19
N TRP A 44 -12.79 -7.58 4.64
CA TRP A 44 -13.76 -6.49 4.48
C TRP A 44 -13.34 -5.46 3.41
N SER A 45 -12.44 -5.82 2.49
CA SER A 45 -11.94 -4.93 1.43
C SER A 45 -13.07 -4.26 0.62
N GLU A 46 -14.15 -4.98 0.31
CA GLU A 46 -15.31 -4.42 -0.39
C GLU A 46 -15.98 -3.28 0.39
N MET A 47 -16.10 -3.41 1.71
CA MET A 47 -16.65 -2.38 2.58
C MET A 47 -15.75 -1.15 2.61
N TYR A 48 -14.43 -1.33 2.67
CA TYR A 48 -13.47 -0.23 2.63
C TYR A 48 -13.43 0.48 1.27
N ALA A 49 -13.60 -0.26 0.16
CA ALA A 49 -13.73 0.34 -1.17
C ALA A 49 -14.97 1.23 -1.27
N ARG A 50 -16.11 0.78 -0.73
CA ARG A 50 -17.34 1.60 -0.62
C ARG A 50 -17.13 2.85 0.22
N LEU A 51 -16.38 2.75 1.32
CA LEU A 51 -16.04 3.92 2.15
C LEU A 51 -15.19 4.93 1.37
N CYS A 52 -14.16 4.47 0.66
CA CYS A 52 -13.31 5.35 -0.15
C CYS A 52 -14.10 6.08 -1.24
N HIS A 53 -15.05 5.40 -1.88
CA HIS A 53 -15.93 6.02 -2.86
C HIS A 53 -16.82 7.09 -2.21
N LYS A 54 -17.47 6.77 -1.10
CA LYS A 54 -18.33 7.72 -0.35
C LYS A 54 -17.54 8.94 0.13
N MET A 55 -16.31 8.75 0.61
CA MET A 55 -15.43 9.86 0.98
C MET A 55 -15.07 10.73 -0.23
N MET A 56 -14.75 10.14 -1.38
CA MET A 56 -14.44 10.91 -2.59
C MET A 56 -15.59 11.83 -3.03
N GLU A 57 -16.84 11.40 -2.84
CA GLU A 57 -18.02 12.20 -3.21
C GLU A 57 -18.41 13.25 -2.15
N GLN A 58 -18.22 12.96 -0.86
CA GLN A 58 -18.77 13.79 0.23
C GLN A 58 -17.75 14.64 0.98
N ILE A 59 -16.45 14.54 0.65
CA ILE A 59 -15.46 15.49 1.16
C ILE A 59 -15.75 16.86 0.57
N SER A 60 -15.85 17.85 1.45
CA SER A 60 -16.19 19.22 1.10
C SER A 60 -15.17 19.86 0.17
N ALA A 61 -15.64 20.61 -0.82
CA ALA A 61 -14.80 21.35 -1.77
C ALA A 61 -13.93 22.44 -1.10
N ASN A 62 -14.21 22.79 0.15
CA ASN A 62 -13.43 23.76 0.93
C ASN A 62 -12.20 23.11 1.60
N VAL A 63 -12.14 21.78 1.69
CA VAL A 63 -10.97 21.07 2.22
C VAL A 63 -9.86 21.18 1.18
N GLN A 64 -8.78 21.86 1.54
CA GLN A 64 -7.64 22.11 0.67
C GLN A 64 -6.32 21.88 1.41
N ASP A 65 -5.25 21.78 0.63
CA ASP A 65 -3.89 21.72 1.14
C ASP A 65 -3.01 22.64 0.28
N ASP A 66 -2.45 23.68 0.90
CA ASP A 66 -1.60 24.68 0.25
C ASP A 66 -0.32 24.06 -0.37
N GLY A 67 0.14 22.94 0.17
CA GLY A 67 1.31 22.20 -0.30
C GLY A 67 1.05 21.33 -1.52
N ILE A 68 -0.21 21.03 -1.84
CA ILE A 68 -0.57 20.12 -2.93
C ILE A 68 -1.18 20.87 -4.11
N LYS A 69 -0.45 20.81 -5.22
CA LYS A 69 -0.88 21.38 -6.50
C LYS A 69 -0.99 20.31 -7.57
N ASN A 70 -1.81 20.58 -8.59
CA ASN A 70 -1.85 19.75 -9.80
C ASN A 70 -0.67 20.06 -10.71
N SER A 71 -0.55 19.33 -11.82
CA SER A 71 0.51 19.54 -12.82
C SER A 71 0.49 20.93 -13.46
N GLU A 72 -0.64 21.64 -13.39
CA GLU A 72 -0.82 23.02 -13.86
C GLU A 72 -0.49 24.08 -12.78
N GLY A 73 -0.08 23.65 -11.58
CA GLY A 73 0.21 24.52 -10.45
C GLY A 73 -1.04 25.07 -9.73
N LYS A 74 -2.24 24.61 -10.07
CA LYS A 74 -3.49 25.00 -9.39
C LYS A 74 -3.67 24.20 -8.09
N PRO A 75 -4.27 24.81 -7.05
CA PRO A 75 -4.60 24.12 -5.81
C PRO A 75 -5.62 22.99 -6.08
N ILE A 76 -5.46 21.87 -5.40
CA ILE A 76 -6.39 20.74 -5.43
C ILE A 76 -7.20 20.77 -4.14
N ALA A 77 -8.52 20.59 -4.25
CA ALA A 77 -9.43 20.60 -3.10
C ALA A 77 -10.46 19.48 -3.19
N GLY A 78 -11.15 19.23 -2.08
CA GLY A 78 -12.27 18.31 -1.97
C GLY A 78 -11.93 16.86 -2.29
N GLY A 79 -12.85 16.17 -2.97
CA GLY A 79 -12.69 14.77 -3.37
C GLY A 79 -11.44 14.51 -4.23
N GLN A 80 -11.00 15.48 -5.03
CA GLN A 80 -9.76 15.35 -5.83
C GLN A 80 -8.51 15.30 -4.93
N LEU A 81 -8.51 16.07 -3.85
CA LEU A 81 -7.44 16.06 -2.87
C LEU A 81 -7.39 14.70 -2.15
N PHE A 82 -8.54 14.20 -1.71
CA PHE A 82 -8.67 12.87 -1.12
C PHE A 82 -8.14 11.77 -2.06
N HIS A 83 -8.54 11.80 -3.34
CA HIS A 83 -8.10 10.82 -4.33
C HIS A 83 -6.57 10.85 -4.50
N LYS A 84 -5.96 12.04 -4.59
CA LYS A 84 -4.50 12.19 -4.69
C LYS A 84 -3.80 11.62 -3.46
N TYR A 85 -4.30 11.88 -2.27
CA TYR A 85 -3.75 11.33 -1.03
C TYR A 85 -3.82 9.80 -0.98
N LEU A 86 -4.97 9.23 -1.36
CA LEU A 86 -5.17 7.80 -1.39
C LEU A 86 -4.17 7.12 -2.34
N LEU A 87 -4.00 7.66 -3.56
CA LEU A 87 -3.05 7.13 -4.53
C LEU A 87 -1.59 7.21 -4.04
N ASN A 88 -1.18 8.35 -3.49
CA ASN A 88 0.16 8.52 -2.93
C ASN A 88 0.41 7.49 -1.81
N ARG A 89 -0.58 7.27 -0.93
CA ARG A 89 -0.48 6.28 0.15
C ARG A 89 -0.34 4.86 -0.39
N CYS A 90 -1.18 4.48 -1.36
CA CYS A 90 -1.09 3.17 -2.03
C CYS A 90 0.28 2.96 -2.66
N GLN A 91 0.84 3.98 -3.30
CA GLN A 91 2.16 3.92 -3.91
C GLN A 91 3.26 3.73 -2.84
N GLU A 92 3.25 4.54 -1.78
CA GLU A 92 4.21 4.42 -0.68
C GLU A 92 4.19 3.02 -0.02
N ASP A 93 3.00 2.46 0.21
CA ASP A 93 2.86 1.12 0.79
C ASP A 93 3.35 0.04 -0.17
N PHE A 94 3.07 0.18 -1.46
CA PHE A 94 3.55 -0.74 -2.48
C PHE A 94 5.07 -0.74 -2.58
N GLU A 95 5.69 0.45 -2.67
CA GLU A 95 7.14 0.61 -2.72
C GLU A 95 7.81 0.09 -1.45
N ARG A 96 7.25 0.38 -0.27
CA ARG A 96 7.77 -0.16 1.01
C ARG A 96 7.70 -1.68 1.05
N GLY A 97 6.60 -2.28 0.59
CA GLY A 97 6.43 -3.72 0.49
C GLY A 97 7.45 -4.36 -0.45
N TRP A 98 7.74 -3.70 -1.57
CA TRP A 98 8.75 -4.14 -2.53
C TRP A 98 10.17 -4.13 -1.95
N VAL A 99 10.59 -3.02 -1.35
CA VAL A 99 11.93 -2.88 -0.73
C VAL A 99 12.12 -3.90 0.40
N ALA A 100 11.09 -4.12 1.23
CA ALA A 100 11.15 -5.12 2.29
C ALA A 100 11.39 -6.53 1.73
N LYS A 101 10.68 -6.89 0.65
CA LYS A 101 10.86 -8.17 -0.04
C LYS A 101 12.29 -8.33 -0.55
N GLU A 102 12.84 -7.33 -1.23
CA GLU A 102 14.24 -7.35 -1.70
C GLU A 102 15.23 -7.53 -0.54
N ALA A 103 15.05 -6.78 0.55
CA ALA A 103 15.89 -6.89 1.74
C ALA A 103 15.83 -8.30 2.37
N THR A 104 14.65 -8.93 2.42
CA THR A 104 14.54 -10.32 2.91
C THR A 104 15.29 -11.31 2.03
N VAL A 105 15.24 -11.14 0.70
CA VAL A 105 15.95 -12.00 -0.25
C VAL A 105 17.47 -11.83 -0.11
N VAL A 106 17.95 -10.59 0.00
CA VAL A 106 19.37 -10.30 0.23
C VAL A 106 19.84 -10.87 1.57
N ALA A 107 19.06 -10.69 2.63
CA ALA A 107 19.39 -11.24 3.95
C ALA A 107 19.45 -12.77 3.93
N ALA A 108 18.51 -13.43 3.24
CA ALA A 108 18.54 -14.88 3.04
C ALA A 108 19.79 -15.32 2.27
N ALA A 109 20.12 -14.65 1.15
CA ALA A 109 21.30 -14.97 0.35
C ALA A 109 22.61 -14.78 1.13
N LEU A 110 22.72 -13.70 1.93
CA LEU A 110 23.87 -13.46 2.80
C LEU A 110 23.99 -14.52 3.90
N ARG A 111 22.87 -14.92 4.51
CA ARG A 111 22.83 -16.02 5.50
C ARG A 111 23.31 -17.33 4.87
N THR A 112 22.81 -17.69 3.70
CA THR A 112 23.25 -18.89 2.97
C THR A 112 24.74 -18.83 2.62
N ARG A 113 25.23 -17.68 2.12
CA ARG A 113 26.65 -17.49 1.80
C ARG A 113 27.53 -17.64 3.04
N ARG A 114 27.13 -17.02 4.16
CA ARG A 114 27.84 -17.13 5.44
C ARG A 114 27.86 -18.57 5.96
N GLN A 115 26.72 -19.26 5.91
CA GLN A 115 26.63 -20.67 6.31
C GLN A 115 27.55 -21.56 5.47
N ARG A 116 27.62 -21.34 4.16
CA ARG A 116 28.52 -22.06 3.25
C ARG A 116 30.00 -21.80 3.55
N LEU A 117 30.38 -20.57 3.90
CA LEU A 117 31.75 -20.23 4.29
C LEU A 117 32.14 -20.90 5.62
N LEU A 118 31.23 -20.92 6.60
CA LEU A 118 31.45 -21.59 7.88
C LEU A 118 31.67 -23.11 7.68
N LEU A 119 30.80 -23.77 6.89
CA LEU A 119 30.95 -25.19 6.53
C LEU A 119 32.28 -25.49 5.83
N ARG A 120 32.77 -24.57 4.99
CA ARG A 120 34.05 -24.73 4.29
C ARG A 120 35.26 -24.54 5.21
N SER A 121 35.13 -23.71 6.25
CA SER A 121 36.20 -23.49 7.24
C SER A 121 36.31 -24.60 8.29
N SER A 122 35.22 -25.34 8.56
CA SER A 122 35.20 -26.43 9.54
C SER A 122 35.73 -27.77 9.02
N GLY A 123 36.17 -27.87 7.76
CA GLY A 123 36.74 -29.10 7.18
C GLY A 123 35.78 -30.29 7.10
N THR A 124 34.50 -30.11 7.44
CA THR A 124 33.49 -31.16 7.43
C THR A 124 32.97 -31.37 6.02
N SER A 125 33.46 -32.41 5.35
CA SER A 125 32.87 -32.96 4.11
C SER A 125 31.56 -33.66 4.44
N ALA A 126 30.51 -32.89 4.74
CA ALA A 126 29.15 -33.42 4.72
C ALA A 126 28.67 -33.37 3.27
N THR A 127 28.62 -34.54 2.63
CA THR A 127 27.95 -34.74 1.34
C THR A 127 26.52 -34.25 1.49
N LEU A 128 26.22 -33.08 0.93
CA LEU A 128 24.86 -32.58 0.84
C LEU A 128 24.15 -33.49 -0.16
N THR A 129 23.45 -34.51 0.32
CA THR A 129 22.53 -35.28 -0.51
C THR A 129 21.49 -34.28 -1.00
N ILE A 130 21.64 -33.84 -2.24
CA ILE A 130 20.60 -33.13 -2.97
C ILE A 130 19.48 -34.15 -3.12
N GLY A 131 18.58 -34.20 -2.14
CA GLY A 131 17.28 -34.79 -2.32
C GLY A 131 16.63 -34.02 -3.46
N ASN A 132 16.47 -34.67 -4.60
CA ASN A 132 15.71 -34.20 -5.74
C ASN A 132 14.31 -33.78 -5.27
N GLN A 133 14.14 -32.52 -4.95
CA GLN A 133 12.89 -31.81 -5.14
C GLN A 133 13.22 -30.57 -5.95
N THR A 134 13.15 -30.76 -7.26
CA THR A 134 12.91 -29.71 -8.24
C THR A 134 11.79 -28.81 -7.70
N PRO A 135 12.03 -27.52 -7.36
CA PRO A 135 10.96 -26.56 -7.44
C PRO A 135 10.77 -26.33 -8.92
N GLN A 136 9.64 -26.80 -9.47
CA GLN A 136 9.23 -26.37 -10.79
C GLN A 136 9.30 -24.84 -10.83
N MET A 137 10.08 -24.34 -11.78
CA MET A 137 9.88 -23.03 -12.38
C MET A 137 8.40 -22.87 -12.74
N GLN A 138 7.62 -22.22 -11.89
CA GLN A 138 6.40 -21.53 -12.30
C GLN A 138 6.69 -20.04 -12.36
N ILE A 139 7.54 -19.67 -13.31
CA ILE A 139 7.56 -18.36 -13.92
C ILE A 139 7.33 -18.62 -15.40
N LEU A 140 6.07 -18.55 -15.83
CA LEU A 140 5.57 -18.26 -17.19
C LEU A 140 4.16 -18.87 -17.31
N ASN A 141 3.15 -18.08 -16.90
CA ASN A 141 1.89 -17.87 -17.64
C ASN A 141 0.92 -17.04 -16.78
N ALA A 142 1.07 -15.73 -16.84
CA ALA A 142 -0.02 -14.79 -16.56
C ALA A 142 -0.36 -14.08 -17.90
N PRO A 143 -1.53 -14.34 -18.53
CA PRO A 143 -1.90 -13.75 -19.81
C PRO A 143 -2.34 -12.27 -19.76
N CYS A 144 -2.07 -11.51 -18.69
CA CYS A 144 -2.81 -10.27 -18.44
C CYS A 144 -2.08 -8.94 -18.75
N LEU A 145 -0.86 -8.92 -19.30
CA LEU A 145 -0.11 -7.66 -19.49
C LEU A 145 0.49 -7.42 -20.88
N THR A 146 -0.06 -8.02 -21.95
CA THR A 146 0.32 -7.69 -23.34
C THR A 146 -0.85 -7.13 -24.14
N GLY A 147 -1.47 -6.06 -23.63
CA GLY A 147 -2.58 -5.41 -24.34
C GLY A 147 -2.89 -4.02 -23.84
N LEU A 148 -1.91 -3.10 -23.83
CA LEU A 148 -2.22 -1.66 -23.74
C LEU A 148 -1.07 -0.74 -24.20
N TRP A 149 -0.24 -1.21 -25.11
CA TRP A 149 0.56 -0.35 -26.01
C TRP A 149 0.30 -0.84 -27.44
N GLY A 150 -0.70 -0.24 -28.06
CA GLY A 150 -1.19 -0.48 -29.41
C GLY A 150 -2.32 0.49 -29.70
#